data_AF-A0A968N6U9-F1
#
_entry.id   AF-A0A968N6U9-F1
#
_cell.length_a   1.000
_cell.length_b   1.000
_cell.length_c   1.000
_cell.angle_alpha   90.00
_cell.angle_beta   90.00
_cell.angle_gamma   90.00
#
_symmetry.space_group_name_H-M   'P 1'
#
loop_
_entity.id
_entity.type
_entity.pdbx_description
1 polymer ?
#
loop_
_entity_poly.entity_id
_entity_poly.type
_entity_poly.pdbx_seq_one_letter_code
_entity_poly.pdbx_strand_id
1 'polypeptide(L)'
;MTLTDHHTKDAASLVSRDRRESLKAAALAGTTFAIVIGLSWLVPLPEFGAGIPLPGTALPLQLATTALTGGVFGITYRYVRREDRNPHLDSGAVAAFAIARASPSITATDDLSPWAIAILSSGLGFWLASVVLNLALRRQWVQCCPPRTEPH
;
A
#
# COMPACT_ATOMS: atom_id res chain seq x y z
N MET A 1 -3.96 -2.73 44.67
CA MET A 1 -4.08 -3.62 43.49
C MET A 1 -5.01 -2.93 42.49
N THR A 2 -4.59 -1.79 41.94
CA THR A 2 -5.47 -0.87 41.18
C THR A 2 -4.71 0.02 40.19
N LEU A 3 -3.41 0.30 40.42
CA LEU A 3 -2.60 1.13 39.50
C LEU A 3 -2.07 0.38 38.27
N THR A 4 -1.79 -0.92 38.37
CA THR A 4 -1.32 -1.74 37.23
C THR A 4 -2.45 -2.11 36.27
N ASP A 5 -3.68 -2.24 36.75
CA ASP A 5 -4.83 -2.70 35.95
C ASP A 5 -5.42 -1.60 35.05
N HIS A 6 -5.29 -0.33 35.45
CA HIS A 6 -5.64 0.80 34.59
C HIS A 6 -4.65 0.95 33.43
N HIS A 7 -3.34 0.83 33.68
CA HIS A 7 -2.32 0.94 32.63
C HIS A 7 -2.40 -0.17 31.57
N THR A 8 -2.71 -1.41 31.96
CA THR A 8 -2.86 -2.54 31.02
C THR A 8 -4.09 -2.37 30.15
N LYS A 9 -5.21 -1.90 30.72
CA LYS A 9 -6.45 -1.63 29.99
C LYS A 9 -6.27 -0.48 28.99
N ASP A 10 -5.57 0.58 29.39
CA ASP A 10 -5.29 1.72 28.52
C ASP A 10 -4.35 1.33 27.38
N ALA A 11 -3.29 0.57 27.65
CA ALA A 11 -2.38 0.04 26.63
C ALA A 11 -3.11 -0.87 25.63
N ALA A 12 -3.98 -1.79 26.10
CA ALA A 12 -4.75 -2.66 25.23
C ALA A 12 -5.73 -1.90 24.34
N SER A 13 -6.32 -0.81 24.85
CA SER A 13 -7.22 0.06 24.09
C SER A 13 -6.47 0.82 22.97
N LEU A 14 -5.25 1.31 23.25
CA LEU A 14 -4.40 2.00 22.28
C LEU A 14 -3.94 1.06 21.16
N VAL A 15 -3.53 -0.16 21.51
CA VAL A 15 -3.16 -1.20 20.52
C VAL A 15 -4.34 -1.53 19.62
N SER A 16 -5.54 -1.70 20.19
CA SER A 16 -6.74 -2.02 19.43
C SER A 16 -7.15 -0.89 18.47
N ARG A 17 -6.95 0.36 18.89
CA ARG A 17 -7.20 1.55 18.07
C ARG A 17 -6.22 1.66 16.92
N ASP A 18 -4.92 1.48 17.16
CA ASP A 18 -3.90 1.56 16.11
C ASP A 18 -4.10 0.47 15.05
N ARG A 19 -4.50 -0.75 15.46
CA ARG A 19 -4.87 -1.82 14.52
C ARG A 19 -6.02 -1.44 13.58
N ARG A 20 -7.07 -0.78 14.09
CA ARG A 20 -8.21 -0.33 13.27
C ARG A 20 -7.81 0.77 12.29
N GLU A 21 -6.96 1.68 12.72
CA GLU A 21 -6.47 2.78 11.88
C GLU A 21 -5.53 2.29 10.78
N SER A 22 -4.67 1.31 11.08
CA SER A 22 -3.85 0.62 10.07
C SER A 22 -4.71 -0.19 9.10
N LEU A 23 -5.79 -0.82 9.56
CA LEU A 23 -6.71 -1.55 8.68
C LEU A 23 -7.46 -0.61 7.71
N LYS A 24 -7.85 0.59 8.16
CA LYS A 24 -8.43 1.62 7.27
C LYS A 24 -7.43 2.08 6.21
N ALA A 25 -6.18 2.32 6.62
CA ALA A 25 -5.11 2.69 5.69
C ALA A 25 -4.87 1.59 4.65
N ALA A 26 -4.85 0.33 5.09
CA ALA A 26 -4.75 -0.83 4.21
C ALA A 26 -5.92 -0.92 3.24
N ALA A 27 -7.15 -0.76 3.71
CA ALA A 27 -8.34 -0.81 2.87
C ALA A 27 -8.34 0.30 1.80
N LEU A 28 -7.99 1.53 2.17
CA LEU A 28 -7.94 2.66 1.24
C LEU A 28 -6.85 2.48 0.17
N ALA A 29 -5.63 2.12 0.58
CA ALA A 29 -4.53 1.91 -0.36
C ALA A 29 -4.76 0.67 -1.24
N GLY A 30 -5.25 -0.42 -0.66
CA GLY A 30 -5.57 -1.66 -1.35
C GLY A 30 -6.68 -1.50 -2.39
N THR A 31 -7.78 -0.83 -2.03
CA THR A 31 -8.88 -0.57 -2.98
C THR A 31 -8.46 0.39 -4.09
N THR A 32 -7.74 1.47 -3.76
CA THR A 32 -7.22 2.41 -4.78
C THR A 32 -6.31 1.69 -5.77
N PHE A 33 -5.35 0.91 -5.26
CA PHE A 33 -4.41 0.19 -6.11
C PHE A 33 -5.10 -0.87 -6.96
N ALA A 34 -6.04 -1.63 -6.39
CA ALA A 34 -6.83 -2.61 -7.13
C ALA A 34 -7.68 -1.97 -8.22
N ILE A 35 -8.26 -0.79 -7.98
CA ILE A 35 -9.03 -0.04 -8.99
C ILE A 35 -8.10 0.44 -10.11
N VAL A 36 -6.94 1.04 -9.79
CA VAL A 36 -6.01 1.56 -10.80
C VAL A 36 -5.51 0.44 -11.72
N ILE A 37 -5.09 -0.68 -11.13
CA ILE A 37 -4.61 -1.85 -11.89
C ILE A 37 -5.77 -2.57 -12.61
N GLY A 38 -6.96 -2.64 -12.00
CA GLY A 38 -8.14 -3.21 -12.66
C GLY A 38 -8.56 -2.39 -13.88
N LEU A 39 -8.47 -1.05 -13.80
CA LEU A 39 -8.73 -0.16 -14.93
C LEU A 39 -7.69 -0.30 -16.03
N SER A 40 -6.41 -0.56 -15.71
CA SER A 40 -5.39 -0.77 -16.74
C SER A 40 -5.65 -2.01 -17.59
N TRP A 41 -6.38 -3.01 -17.08
CA TRP A 41 -6.80 -4.17 -17.87
C TRP A 41 -7.88 -3.86 -18.91
N LEU A 42 -8.60 -2.75 -18.77
CA LEU A 42 -9.58 -2.29 -19.77
C LEU A 42 -8.89 -1.59 -20.96
N VAL A 43 -7.61 -1.24 -20.83
CA VAL A 43 -6.83 -0.61 -21.88
C VAL A 43 -6.22 -1.70 -22.77
N PRO A 44 -6.56 -1.77 -24.08
CA PRO A 44 -6.10 -2.82 -24.99
C PRO A 44 -4.66 -2.59 -25.47
N LEU A 45 -3.75 -2.32 -24.54
CA LEU A 45 -2.31 -2.23 -24.80
C LEU A 45 -1.67 -3.52 -24.26
N PRO A 46 -0.98 -4.32 -25.10
CA PRO A 46 -0.42 -5.60 -24.69
C PRO A 46 0.56 -5.47 -23.51
N GLU A 47 1.24 -4.33 -23.44
CA GLU A 47 2.20 -4.00 -22.38
C GLU A 47 1.55 -3.60 -21.03
N PHE A 48 0.32 -3.07 -21.06
CA PHE A 48 -0.44 -2.71 -19.85
C PHE A 48 -1.33 -3.85 -19.36
N GLY A 49 -1.73 -4.75 -20.27
CA GLY A 49 -2.48 -5.98 -19.98
C GLY A 49 -1.61 -7.13 -19.51
N ALA A 50 -0.27 -6.99 -19.52
CA ALA A 50 0.71 -7.98 -19.07
C ALA A 50 0.78 -8.15 -17.53
N GLY A 51 -0.38 -8.08 -16.86
CA GLY A 51 -0.53 -8.85 -15.62
C GLY A 51 -0.30 -10.32 -15.95
N ILE A 52 0.35 -11.06 -15.05
CA ILE A 52 0.63 -12.50 -15.21
C ILE A 52 -0.59 -13.18 -15.85
N PRO A 53 -0.51 -13.67 -17.10
CA PRO A 53 -1.66 -14.22 -17.79
C PRO A 53 -2.02 -15.55 -17.13
N LEU A 54 -2.92 -15.49 -16.17
CA LEU A 54 -3.56 -16.65 -15.58
C LEU A 54 -4.93 -16.82 -16.23
N PRO A 55 -5.37 -18.06 -16.49
CA PRO A 55 -6.64 -18.35 -17.16
C PRO A 55 -7.81 -17.62 -16.48
N GLY A 56 -8.84 -17.25 -17.26
CA GLY A 56 -9.91 -16.30 -16.88
C GLY A 56 -10.68 -16.55 -15.56
N THR A 57 -10.48 -17.69 -14.89
CA THR A 57 -10.92 -17.95 -13.51
C THR A 57 -10.06 -17.27 -12.44
N ALA A 58 -8.92 -16.68 -12.83
CA ALA A 58 -7.96 -16.04 -11.93
C ALA A 58 -8.19 -14.54 -11.70
N LEU A 59 -9.14 -13.89 -12.39
CA LEU A 59 -9.49 -12.48 -12.17
C LEU A 59 -9.74 -12.13 -10.68
N PRO A 60 -10.59 -12.86 -9.93
CA PRO A 60 -10.80 -12.57 -8.51
C PRO A 60 -9.52 -12.77 -7.69
N LEU A 61 -8.69 -13.75 -8.04
CA LEU A 61 -7.42 -14.01 -7.36
C LEU A 61 -6.40 -12.89 -7.64
N GLN A 62 -6.33 -12.39 -8.87
CA GLN A 62 -5.45 -11.27 -9.24
C GLN A 62 -5.89 -9.96 -8.59
N LEU A 63 -7.20 -9.70 -8.50
CA LEU A 63 -7.73 -8.56 -7.76
C LEU A 63 -7.43 -8.69 -6.26
N ALA A 64 -7.57 -9.89 -5.70
CA ALA A 64 -7.25 -10.16 -4.30
C ALA A 64 -5.76 -9.94 -4.00
N THR A 65 -4.85 -10.50 -4.80
CA THR A 65 -3.40 -10.31 -4.60
C THR A 65 -3.01 -8.86 -4.79
N THR A 66 -3.56 -8.17 -5.79
CA THR A 66 -3.32 -6.74 -6.02
C THR A 66 -3.84 -5.89 -4.87
N ALA A 67 -5.05 -6.13 -4.38
CA ALA A 67 -5.60 -5.44 -3.22
C ALA A 67 -4.77 -5.69 -1.96
N LEU A 68 -4.29 -6.92 -1.74
CA LEU A 68 -3.41 -7.27 -0.62
C LEU A 68 -2.06 -6.55 -0.74
N THR A 69 -1.45 -6.51 -1.94
CA THR A 69 -0.22 -5.76 -2.18
C THR A 69 -0.38 -4.27 -1.87
N GLY A 70 -1.44 -3.65 -2.39
CA GLY A 70 -1.75 -2.25 -2.11
C GLY A 70 -2.07 -1.99 -0.62
N GLY A 71 -2.70 -2.96 0.04
CA GLY A 71 -3.00 -2.90 1.46
C GLY A 71 -1.75 -2.94 2.34
N VAL A 72 -0.84 -3.89 2.08
CA VAL A 72 0.47 -3.96 2.76
C VAL A 72 1.26 -2.68 2.52
N PHE A 73 1.28 -2.18 1.28
CA PHE A 73 1.89 -0.88 0.96
C PHE A 73 1.31 0.26 1.81
N GLY A 74 -0.03 0.35 1.94
CA GLY A 74 -0.67 1.39 2.73
C GLY A 74 -0.33 1.34 4.22
N ILE A 75 -0.20 0.14 4.78
CA ILE A 75 0.27 -0.04 6.17
C ILE A 75 1.70 0.48 6.29
N THR A 76 2.61 0.04 5.42
CA THR A 76 4.02 0.43 5.44
C THR A 76 4.18 1.94 5.23
N TYR A 77 3.46 2.52 4.28
CA TYR A 77 3.53 3.95 3.96
C TYR A 77 3.08 4.84 5.14
N ARG A 78 2.07 4.41 5.92
CA ARG A 78 1.67 5.10 7.17
C ARG A 78 2.82 5.19 8.16
N TYR A 79 3.60 4.11 8.32
CA TYR A 79 4.74 4.09 9.25
C TYR A 79 5.90 4.94 8.74
N VAL A 80 6.27 4.83 7.45
CA VAL A 80 7.33 5.65 6.83
C VAL A 80 7.06 7.14 7.04
N ARG A 81 5.82 7.58 6.76
CA ARG A 81 5.43 8.99 6.89
C ARG A 81 5.27 9.46 8.33
N ARG A 82 5.11 8.54 9.29
CA ARG A 82 5.06 8.86 10.73
C ARG A 82 6.46 9.18 11.25
N GLU A 83 7.48 8.50 10.74
CA GLU A 83 8.85 8.60 11.22
C GLU A 83 9.55 9.84 10.67
N ASP A 84 9.35 10.18 9.40
CA ASP A 84 9.96 11.35 8.77
C ASP A 84 9.07 12.01 7.71
N ARG A 85 8.92 13.34 7.76
CA ARG A 85 8.27 14.14 6.70
C ARG A 85 9.21 14.41 5.52
N ASN A 86 10.00 13.42 5.12
CA ASN A 86 10.98 13.58 4.06
C ASN A 86 10.40 13.08 2.71
N PRO A 87 10.17 13.96 1.73
CA PRO A 87 9.58 13.56 0.44
C PRO A 87 10.42 12.51 -0.31
N HIS A 88 11.73 12.42 -0.03
CA HIS A 88 12.61 11.42 -0.64
C HIS A 88 12.31 9.99 -0.15
N LEU A 89 11.97 9.81 1.13
CA LEU A 89 11.62 8.50 1.70
C LEU A 89 10.27 7.99 1.16
N ASP A 90 9.32 8.90 0.97
CA ASP A 90 8.01 8.58 0.36
C ASP A 90 8.18 8.05 -1.08
N SER A 91 9.00 8.71 -1.89
CA SER A 91 9.28 8.26 -3.26
C SER A 91 10.07 6.94 -3.30
N GLY A 92 10.96 6.71 -2.33
CA GLY A 92 11.71 5.46 -2.22
C GLY A 92 10.81 4.26 -1.89
N ALA A 93 9.83 4.45 -1.00
CA ALA A 93 8.84 3.41 -0.67
C ALA A 93 7.99 3.02 -1.88
N VAL A 94 7.52 4.01 -2.65
CA VAL A 94 6.78 3.78 -3.91
C VAL A 94 7.64 3.01 -4.92
N ALA A 95 8.89 3.43 -5.12
CA ALA A 95 9.81 2.80 -6.06
C ALA A 95 10.13 1.34 -5.67
N ALA A 96 10.38 1.06 -4.40
CA ALA A 96 10.69 -0.28 -3.91
C ALA A 96 9.54 -1.27 -4.17
N PHE A 97 8.30 -0.86 -3.90
CA PHE A 97 7.12 -1.69 -4.16
C PHE A 97 6.81 -1.86 -5.65
N ALA A 98 7.04 -0.82 -6.46
CA ALA A 98 6.90 -0.92 -7.92
C ALA A 98 7.90 -1.93 -8.52
N ILE A 99 9.16 -1.87 -8.10
CA ILE A 99 10.21 -2.81 -8.52
C ILE A 99 9.87 -4.23 -8.06
N ALA A 100 9.48 -4.40 -6.79
CA ALA A 100 9.11 -5.71 -6.24
C ALA A 100 7.95 -6.37 -7.01
N ARG A 101 6.98 -5.56 -7.46
CA ARG A 101 5.84 -6.05 -8.25
C ARG A 101 6.20 -6.38 -9.69
N ALA A 102 7.11 -5.63 -10.31
CA ALA A 102 7.54 -5.85 -11.69
C ALA A 102 8.60 -6.96 -11.85
N SER A 103 9.25 -7.37 -10.75
CA SER A 103 10.29 -8.42 -10.75
C SER A 103 9.90 -9.72 -11.49
N PRO A 104 8.68 -10.27 -11.34
CA PRO A 104 8.27 -11.48 -12.06
C PRO A 104 8.28 -11.33 -13.60
N SER A 105 8.14 -10.10 -14.11
CA SER A 105 8.19 -9.82 -15.56
C SER A 105 9.60 -9.98 -16.13
N ILE A 106 10.65 -9.79 -15.32
CA ILE A 106 12.06 -9.96 -15.75
C ILE A 106 12.33 -11.41 -16.15
N THR A 107 11.71 -12.37 -15.46
CA THR A 107 11.90 -13.80 -15.73
C THR A 107 11.02 -14.34 -16.85
N ALA A 108 10.03 -13.55 -17.32
CA ALA A 108 9.04 -14.00 -18.28
C ALA A 108 9.45 -13.75 -19.74
N THR A 109 10.34 -12.79 -19.99
CA THR A 109 10.76 -12.37 -21.34
C THR A 109 12.23 -11.95 -21.35
N ASP A 110 12.99 -12.30 -22.39
CA ASP A 110 14.36 -11.80 -22.59
C ASP A 110 14.40 -10.31 -22.98
N ASP A 111 13.24 -9.72 -23.32
CA ASP A 111 13.10 -8.30 -23.60
C ASP A 111 12.92 -7.47 -22.33
N LEU A 112 13.64 -6.35 -22.23
CA LEU A 112 13.57 -5.38 -21.12
C LEU A 112 12.34 -4.45 -21.21
N SER A 113 11.70 -4.36 -22.39
CA SER A 113 10.55 -3.46 -22.64
C SER A 113 9.35 -3.72 -21.72
N PRO A 114 8.87 -4.98 -21.57
CA PRO A 114 7.69 -5.27 -20.74
C PRO A 114 7.94 -4.99 -19.26
N TRP A 115 9.18 -5.19 -18.79
CA TRP A 115 9.57 -4.90 -17.41
C TRP A 115 9.52 -3.40 -17.09
N ALA A 116 10.03 -2.56 -18.00
CA ALA A 116 10.00 -1.11 -17.82
C ALA A 116 8.56 -0.58 -17.76
N ILE A 117 7.66 -1.13 -18.58
CA ILE A 117 6.25 -0.74 -18.60
C ILE A 117 5.51 -1.26 -17.36
N ALA A 118 5.85 -2.45 -16.86
CA ALA A 118 5.34 -2.98 -15.60
C ALA A 118 5.76 -2.12 -14.40
N ILE A 119 7.01 -1.63 -14.35
CA ILE A 119 7.46 -0.67 -13.32
C ILE A 119 6.70 0.64 -13.43
N LEU A 120 6.57 1.19 -14.64
CA LEU A 120 5.93 2.49 -14.84
C LEU A 120 4.46 2.45 -14.44
N SER A 121 3.72 1.45 -14.92
CA SER A 121 2.29 1.26 -14.60
C SER A 121 2.06 0.97 -13.12
N SER A 122 2.86 0.09 -12.51
CA SER A 122 2.76 -0.22 -11.08
C SER A 122 3.17 0.97 -10.21
N GLY A 123 4.22 1.69 -10.61
CA GLY A 123 4.71 2.90 -9.93
C GLY A 123 3.67 4.01 -9.92
N LEU A 124 2.97 4.23 -11.04
CA LEU A 124 1.83 5.13 -11.13
C LEU A 124 0.70 4.72 -10.16
N GLY A 125 0.39 3.42 -10.09
CA GLY A 125 -0.59 2.89 -9.14
C GLY A 125 -0.21 3.12 -7.68
N PHE A 126 1.04 2.84 -7.30
CA PHE A 126 1.53 3.08 -5.95
C PHE A 126 1.61 4.57 -5.62
N TRP A 127 2.01 5.41 -6.58
CA TRP A 127 2.03 6.86 -6.42
C TRP A 127 0.62 7.42 -6.16
N LEU A 128 -0.38 6.99 -6.95
CA LEU A 128 -1.78 7.35 -6.71
C LEU A 128 -2.28 6.85 -5.36
N ALA A 129 -1.95 5.62 -4.97
CA ALA A 129 -2.29 5.09 -3.66
C ALA A 129 -1.67 5.92 -2.52
N SER A 130 -0.41 6.35 -2.66
CA SER A 130 0.26 7.28 -1.73
C SER A 130 -0.43 8.65 -1.68
N VAL A 131 -0.86 9.18 -2.81
CA VAL A 131 -1.59 10.46 -2.87
C VAL A 131 -2.94 10.34 -2.16
N VAL A 132 -3.70 9.27 -2.42
CA VAL A 132 -4.98 9.00 -1.74
C VAL A 132 -4.76 8.83 -0.24
N LEU A 133 -3.73 8.10 0.18
CA LEU A 133 -3.41 7.90 1.58
C LEU A 133 -2.97 9.20 2.26
N ASN A 134 -2.16 10.02 1.58
CA ASN A 134 -1.79 11.36 2.04
C ASN A 134 -3.02 12.26 2.19
N LEU A 135 -3.99 12.19 1.27
CA LEU A 135 -5.26 12.91 1.39
C LEU A 135 -6.10 12.41 2.56
N ALA A 136 -6.17 11.09 2.78
CA ALA A 136 -6.87 10.48 3.92
C ALA A 136 -6.25 10.89 5.26
N LEU A 137 -4.92 10.95 5.33
CA LEU A 137 -4.19 11.45 6.50
C LEU A 137 -4.43 12.95 6.72
N ARG A 138 -4.38 13.77 5.66
CA ARG A 138 -4.68 15.22 5.73
C ARG A 138 -6.12 15.51 6.17
N ARG A 139 -7.08 14.70 5.72
CA ARG A 139 -8.50 14.78 6.10
C ARG A 139 -8.77 14.23 7.51
N GLN A 140 -7.76 13.74 8.23
CA GLN A 140 -7.88 13.07 9.53
C GLN A 140 -8.81 11.84 9.52
N TRP A 141 -9.07 11.26 8.35
CA TRP A 141 -9.85 10.01 8.23
C TRP A 141 -9.13 8.82 8.84
N VAL A 142 -7.81 8.95 8.91
CA VAL A 142 -6.88 8.02 9.53
C VAL A 142 -6.06 8.83 10.53
N GLN A 143 -6.28 8.63 11.83
CA GLN A 143 -5.52 9.35 12.85
C GLN A 143 -4.11 8.77 12.93
N CYS A 144 -3.09 9.62 12.77
CA CYS A 144 -1.77 9.29 13.31
C CYS A 144 -1.96 9.04 14.81
N CYS A 145 -1.51 7.88 15.28
CA CYS A 145 -1.52 7.50 16.68
C CYS A 145 -0.99 8.67 17.53
N PRO A 146 -1.53 8.93 18.74
CA PRO A 146 -1.08 10.03 19.59
C PRO A 146 0.46 10.01 19.72
N PRO A 147 1.09 11.20 19.85
CA PRO A 147 2.53 11.30 20.05
C PRO A 147 2.91 10.41 21.22
N ARG A 148 4.02 9.68 21.06
CA ARG A 148 4.65 8.95 22.15
C ARG A 148 4.99 10.02 23.20
N THR A 149 4.20 10.09 24.27
CA THR A 149 4.59 10.85 25.45
C THR A 149 5.82 10.14 25.99
N GLU A 150 7.01 10.65 25.65
CA GLU A 150 8.22 10.23 26.34
C GLU A 150 8.04 10.56 27.81
N PRO A 151 8.16 9.59 28.72
CA PRO A 151 8.35 9.91 30.12
C PRO A 151 9.77 10.49 30.24
N HIS A 152 9.86 11.81 30.40
CA HIS A 152 11.03 12.44 31.03
C HIS A 152 11.01 12.18 32.53
#